data_AF-O80641-F1
#
_entry.id   AF-O80641-F1
#
_cell.length_a   1.000
_cell.length_b   1.000
_cell.length_c   1.000
_cell.angle_alpha   90.00
_cell.angle_beta   90.00
_cell.angle_gamma   90.00
#
_symmetry.space_group_name_H-M   'P 1'
#
loop_
_entity.id
_entity.type
_entity.pdbx_description
1 polymer ?
#
loop_
_entity_poly.entity_id
_entity_poly.type
_entity_poly.pdbx_seq_one_letter_code
_entity_poly.pdbx_strand_id
1 'polypeptide(L)'
;MKLVVVQFFIISLLLTSSFSVLSSADSSCGGKCNVRCSKAGQHEECLKYCNICCQKCNCVPSGTFGHKDECPCYRDMKNSKGGSKCP
;
A
#
# COMPACT_ATOMS: atom_id res chain seq x y z
N MET A 1 -0.03 -32.61 31.29
CA MET A 1 0.11 -31.15 31.55
C MET A 1 1.17 -30.51 30.67
N LYS A 2 2.41 -31.03 30.59
CA LYS A 2 3.50 -30.46 29.77
C LYS A 2 3.20 -30.39 28.26
N LEU A 3 2.61 -31.44 27.68
CA LEU A 3 2.29 -31.48 26.24
C LEU A 3 1.24 -30.45 25.80
N VAL A 4 0.23 -30.20 26.65
CA VAL A 4 -0.83 -29.22 26.38
C VAL A 4 -0.25 -27.80 26.35
N VAL A 5 0.70 -27.49 27.24
CA VAL A 5 1.39 -26.20 27.26
C VAL A 5 2.20 -25.98 25.99
N VAL A 6 2.98 -26.98 25.55
CA VAL A 6 3.77 -26.89 24.31
C VAL A 6 2.89 -26.65 23.09
N GLN A 7 1.77 -27.36 22.98
CA GLN A 7 0.84 -27.20 21.86
C GLN A 7 0.21 -25.81 21.83
N PHE A 8 -0.15 -25.24 22.99
CA PHE A 8 -0.68 -23.88 23.09
C PHE A 8 0.36 -22.81 22.68
N PHE A 9 1.64 -22.98 23.03
CA PHE A 9 2.72 -22.09 22.59
C PHE A 9 2.94 -22.16 21.07
N ILE A 10 2.94 -23.36 20.48
CA ILE A 10 3.09 -23.52 19.02
C ILE A 10 1.91 -22.87 18.29
N ILE A 11 0.68 -23.11 18.74
CA ILE A 11 -0.52 -22.47 18.17
C ILE A 11 -0.40 -20.94 18.29
N SER A 12 -0.01 -20.41 19.45
CA SER A 12 0.17 -18.96 19.65
C SER A 12 1.20 -18.36 18.68
N LEU A 13 2.34 -19.05 18.45
CA LEU A 13 3.38 -18.62 17.50
C LEU A 13 2.89 -18.66 16.03
N LEU A 14 2.08 -19.65 15.67
CA LEU A 14 1.47 -19.76 14.33
C LEU A 14 0.41 -18.67 14.09
N LEU A 15 -0.38 -18.31 15.11
CA LEU A 15 -1.30 -17.19 15.01
C LEU A 15 -0.56 -15.86 14.85
N THR A 16 0.45 -15.55 15.68
CA THR A 16 1.15 -14.24 15.64
C THR A 16 1.88 -13.98 14.32
N SER A 17 2.51 -15.01 13.75
CA SER A 17 3.17 -14.92 12.45
C SER A 17 2.19 -14.59 11.31
N SER A 18 0.99 -15.17 11.34
CA SER A 18 -0.05 -14.92 10.35
C SER A 18 -0.60 -13.49 10.40
N PHE A 19 -0.75 -12.90 11.60
CA PHE A 19 -1.26 -11.53 11.77
C PHE A 19 -0.31 -10.45 11.24
N SER A 20 1.01 -10.69 11.32
CA SER A 20 2.02 -9.70 10.91
C SER A 20 2.02 -9.46 9.39
N VAL A 21 1.66 -10.47 8.59
CA VAL A 21 1.65 -10.36 7.13
C VAL A 21 0.44 -9.56 6.64
N LEU A 22 -0.71 -9.69 7.31
CA LEU A 22 -1.95 -9.05 6.87
C LEU A 22 -1.95 -7.53 7.10
N SER A 23 -1.33 -7.06 8.19
CA SER A 23 -1.39 -5.64 8.58
C SER A 23 -0.61 -4.70 7.63
N SER A 24 0.32 -5.26 6.88
CA SER A 24 1.30 -4.48 6.10
C SER A 24 0.80 -4.08 4.70
N ALA A 25 -0.14 -4.83 4.14
CA ALA A 25 -0.48 -4.70 2.72
C ALA A 25 -1.48 -3.56 2.43
N ASP A 26 -2.53 -3.40 3.25
CA ASP A 26 -3.61 -2.44 2.94
C ASP A 26 -3.49 -1.09 3.67
N SER A 27 -2.92 -1.05 4.87
CA SER A 27 -2.84 0.18 5.68
C SER A 27 -1.87 1.22 5.11
N SER A 28 -0.85 0.77 4.38
CA SER A 28 0.23 1.61 3.85
C SER A 28 -0.27 2.56 2.74
N CYS A 29 -1.20 2.09 1.89
CA CYS A 29 -1.65 2.86 0.75
C CYS A 29 -2.57 4.01 1.13
N GLY A 30 -3.55 3.78 2.00
CA GLY A 30 -4.53 4.80 2.38
C GLY A 30 -3.87 6.05 2.97
N GLY A 31 -2.96 5.87 3.92
CA GLY A 31 -2.21 6.97 4.54
C GLY A 31 -1.35 7.75 3.53
N LYS A 32 -0.57 7.03 2.72
CA LYS A 32 0.30 7.67 1.72
C LYS A 32 -0.48 8.39 0.63
N CYS A 33 -1.57 7.80 0.15
CA CYS A 33 -2.42 8.41 -0.87
C CYS A 33 -3.18 9.64 -0.36
N ASN A 34 -3.60 9.65 0.92
CA ASN A 34 -4.16 10.84 1.54
C ASN A 34 -3.17 12.01 1.54
N VAL A 35 -1.89 11.75 1.87
CA VAL A 35 -0.83 12.77 1.78
C VAL A 35 -0.62 13.21 0.34
N ARG A 36 -0.44 12.26 -0.59
CA ARG A 36 -0.20 12.54 -2.02
C ARG A 36 -1.30 13.39 -2.65
N CYS A 37 -2.55 13.12 -2.29
CA CYS A 37 -3.73 13.78 -2.86
C CYS A 37 -4.25 14.97 -2.04
N SER A 38 -3.56 15.36 -0.96
CA SER A 38 -4.00 16.43 -0.05
C SER A 38 -4.17 17.81 -0.68
N LYS A 39 -3.53 18.05 -1.84
CA LYS A 39 -3.63 19.31 -2.61
C LYS A 39 -4.25 19.13 -4.00
N ALA A 40 -4.80 17.95 -4.31
CA ALA A 40 -5.41 17.69 -5.60
C ALA A 40 -6.80 18.34 -5.69
N GLY A 41 -7.07 19.12 -6.75
CA GLY A 41 -8.39 19.71 -6.98
C GLY A 41 -9.48 18.67 -7.20
N GLN A 42 -9.16 17.57 -7.88
CA GLN A 42 -10.02 16.39 -8.03
C GLN A 42 -9.63 15.33 -6.99
N HIS A 43 -9.90 15.61 -5.72
CA HIS A 43 -9.41 14.81 -4.59
C HIS A 43 -9.81 13.32 -4.67
N GLU A 44 -11.09 13.03 -4.93
CA GLU A 44 -11.59 11.64 -5.04
C GLU A 44 -10.96 10.86 -6.21
N GLU A 45 -10.79 11.52 -7.35
CA GLU A 45 -10.16 10.91 -8.54
C GLU A 45 -8.68 10.63 -8.27
N CYS A 46 -7.97 11.56 -7.61
CA CYS A 46 -6.60 11.35 -7.18
C CYS A 46 -6.48 10.14 -6.25
N LEU A 47 -7.33 10.05 -5.21
CA LEU A 47 -7.33 8.92 -4.28
C LEU A 47 -7.61 7.60 -4.99
N LYS A 48 -8.58 7.56 -5.91
CA LYS A 48 -8.90 6.37 -6.71
C LYS A 48 -7.69 5.86 -7.47
N TYR A 49 -7.03 6.72 -8.25
CA TYR A 49 -5.87 6.29 -9.05
C TYR A 49 -4.65 6.03 -8.19
N CYS A 50 -4.38 6.85 -7.18
CA CYS A 50 -3.29 6.62 -6.25
C CYS A 50 -3.40 5.24 -5.59
N ASN A 51 -4.58 4.85 -5.10
CA ASN A 51 -4.78 3.55 -4.47
C ASN A 51 -4.59 2.39 -5.46
N ILE A 52 -5.10 2.51 -6.70
CA ILE A 52 -4.85 1.49 -7.75
C ILE A 52 -3.35 1.33 -8.01
N CYS A 53 -2.63 2.44 -8.10
CA CYS A 53 -1.18 2.43 -8.31
C CYS A 53 -0.43 1.87 -7.11
N CYS A 54 -0.80 2.27 -5.90
CA CYS A 54 -0.18 1.82 -4.68
C CYS A 54 -0.39 0.32 -4.46
N GLN A 55 -1.60 -0.19 -4.66
CA GLN A 55 -1.89 -1.62 -4.52
C GLN A 55 -1.08 -2.47 -5.52
N LYS A 56 -0.85 -1.97 -6.73
CA LYS A 56 -0.03 -2.66 -7.72
C LYS A 56 1.47 -2.56 -7.45
N CYS A 57 1.94 -1.39 -7.01
CA CYS A 57 3.36 -1.07 -6.93
C CYS A 57 3.94 -1.12 -5.50
N ASN A 58 3.08 -1.25 -4.48
CA ASN A 58 3.39 -1.13 -3.05
C ASN A 58 4.21 0.13 -2.68
N CYS A 59 4.07 1.21 -3.47
CA CYS A 59 4.86 2.44 -3.36
C CYS A 59 4.01 3.65 -3.76
N VAL A 60 4.18 4.75 -3.03
CA VAL A 60 3.61 6.07 -3.35
C VAL A 60 4.72 7.10 -3.17
N PRO A 61 5.01 7.94 -4.18
CA PRO A 61 6.02 8.97 -4.08
C PRO A 61 5.75 9.98 -2.96
N SER A 62 6.80 10.57 -2.44
CA SER A 62 6.73 11.64 -1.45
C SER A 62 6.04 12.91 -2.01
N GLY A 63 5.62 13.80 -1.10
CA GLY A 63 5.00 15.07 -1.45
C GLY A 63 3.62 14.94 -2.10
N THR A 64 3.19 15.99 -2.80
CA THR A 64 1.85 16.11 -3.43
C THR A 64 1.90 16.15 -4.96
N PHE A 65 3.09 16.25 -5.53
CA PHE A 65 3.37 16.28 -6.96
C PHE A 65 4.84 15.87 -7.21
N GLY A 66 5.20 15.41 -8.40
CA GLY A 66 6.59 15.05 -8.73
C GLY A 66 7.08 13.78 -8.02
N HIS A 67 8.40 13.67 -7.82
CA HIS A 67 9.10 12.61 -7.08
C HIS A 67 8.84 11.17 -7.56
N LYS A 68 8.35 11.00 -8.80
CA LYS A 68 7.96 9.69 -9.31
C LYS A 68 9.17 8.74 -9.48
N ASP A 69 10.38 9.27 -9.55
CA ASP A 69 11.64 8.53 -9.54
C ASP A 69 11.82 7.67 -8.27
N GLU A 70 11.21 8.05 -7.14
CA GLU A 70 11.21 7.24 -5.90
C GLU A 70 10.44 5.92 -6.05
N CYS A 71 9.47 5.87 -6.98
CA CYS A 71 8.62 4.69 -7.21
C CYS A 71 8.54 4.37 -8.72
N PRO A 72 9.55 3.71 -9.32
CA PRO A 72 9.58 3.43 -10.77
C PRO A 72 8.32 2.75 -11.31
N CYS A 73 7.77 1.75 -10.60
CA CYS A 73 6.51 1.11 -11.00
C CYS A 73 5.33 2.11 -11.07
N TYR A 74 5.23 3.02 -10.09
CA TYR A 74 4.19 4.03 -10.00
C TYR A 74 4.34 5.07 -11.12
N ARG A 75 5.59 5.46 -11.41
CA ARG A 75 5.95 6.38 -12.50
C ARG A 75 5.56 5.85 -13.86
N ASP A 76 5.88 4.58 -14.11
CA ASP A 76 5.85 3.99 -15.45
C ASP A 76 4.48 3.42 -15.81
N MET A 77 3.56 3.30 -14.83
CA MET A 77 2.23 2.78 -15.10
C MET A 77 1.41 3.71 -16.01
N LYS A 78 0.94 3.12 -17.12
CA LYS A 78 0.12 3.80 -18.13
C LYS A 78 -1.36 3.42 -18.04
N ASN A 79 -2.21 4.31 -18.51
CA ASN A 79 -3.61 4.02 -18.80
C ASN A 79 -3.75 3.35 -20.18
N SER A 80 -4.96 2.96 -20.56
CA SER A 80 -5.23 2.32 -21.86
C SER A 80 -4.94 3.20 -23.08
N LYS A 81 -4.78 4.52 -22.89
CA LYS A 81 -4.44 5.50 -23.93
C LYS A 81 -2.94 5.84 -23.98
N GLY A 82 -2.10 5.16 -23.19
CA GLY A 82 -0.65 5.39 -23.12
C GLY A 82 -0.23 6.59 -22.24
N GLY A 83 -1.18 7.33 -21.66
CA GLY A 83 -0.89 8.42 -20.72
C GLY A 83 -0.50 7.91 -19.33
N SER A 84 0.18 8.75 -18.55
CA SER A 84 0.49 8.44 -17.14
C SER A 84 -0.79 8.18 -16.35
N LYS A 85 -0.84 7.06 -15.62
CA LYS A 85 -2.03 6.66 -14.85
C LYS A 85 -2.05 7.22 -13.43
N CYS A 86 -0.89 7.31 -12.81
CA CYS A 86 -0.78 7.61 -11.39
C CYS A 86 -0.54 9.10 -11.13
N PRO A 87 -1.14 9.68 -10.07
CA PRO A 87 -0.99 11.10 -9.75
C PRO A 87 0.46 11.50 -9.40
#